data_AF-A0AA94F0A4-F1
#
_entry.id   AF-A0AA94F0A4-F1
#
_cell.length_a   1.000
_cell.length_b   1.000
_cell.length_c   1.000
_cell.angle_alpha   90.00
_cell.angle_beta   90.00
_cell.angle_gamma   90.00
#
_symmetry.space_group_name_H-M   'P 1'
#
loop_
_entity.id
_entity.type
_entity.pdbx_description
1 polymer ?
#
loop_
_entity_poly.entity_id
_entity_poly.type
_entity_poly.pdbx_seq_one_letter_code
_entity_poly.pdbx_strand_id
1 'polypeptide(L)'
;MSYINVVISISDFVLYTEEILKQNNAHLYLEKRDSDKIISNQLFIKSDAESIIKDYHNKNLKFFISTIETENIIQDFYDDDTCQFVIEGDGGRVIDNTVERISLRLISKSPDKSIKKVFDSIKNKLKKDDSFGMGVKGNSSIHKNYFYQKKIVGNKILATDIYNEKASLIEI
;
A
#
# COMPACT_ATOMS: atom_id res chain seq x y z
N MET A 1 13.66 5.81 7.42
CA MET A 1 12.32 5.22 7.21
C MET A 1 12.41 4.19 6.10
N SER A 2 11.87 3.00 6.33
CA SER A 2 11.84 1.95 5.33
C SER A 2 10.68 2.19 4.37
N TYR A 3 10.97 2.15 3.07
CA TYR A 3 9.98 2.33 2.02
C TYR A 3 9.99 1.11 1.08
N ILE A 4 8.80 0.66 0.70
CA ILE A 4 8.57 -0.27 -0.41
C ILE A 4 7.67 0.45 -1.40
N ASN A 5 8.02 0.41 -2.68
CA ASN A 5 7.17 0.88 -3.75
C ASN A 5 6.77 -0.32 -4.60
N VAL A 6 5.49 -0.48 -4.89
CA VAL A 6 5.02 -1.60 -5.71
C VAL A 6 3.98 -1.11 -6.71
N VAL A 7 4.17 -1.43 -7.99
CA VAL A 7 3.20 -1.11 -9.04
C VAL A 7 2.29 -2.31 -9.27
N ILE A 8 1.09 -2.21 -8.69
CA ILE A 8 0.04 -3.23 -8.61
C ILE A 8 -1.26 -2.48 -8.23
N SER A 9 -2.42 -2.99 -8.65
CA SER A 9 -3.69 -2.42 -8.19
C SER A 9 -3.86 -2.66 -6.69
N ILE A 10 -4.58 -1.79 -5.98
CA ILE A 10 -4.89 -2.01 -4.56
C ILE A 10 -5.67 -3.32 -4.36
N SER A 11 -6.56 -3.70 -5.29
CA SER A 11 -7.25 -5.01 -5.26
C SER A 11 -6.28 -6.18 -5.28
N ASP A 12 -5.36 -6.19 -6.24
CA ASP A 12 -4.38 -7.26 -6.36
C ASP A 12 -3.44 -7.25 -5.15
N PHE A 13 -3.07 -6.08 -4.62
CA PHE A 13 -2.20 -5.97 -3.44
C PHE A 13 -2.82 -6.54 -2.17
N VAL A 14 -4.09 -6.26 -1.93
CA VAL A 14 -4.83 -6.77 -0.78
C VAL A 14 -4.89 -8.30 -0.83
N LEU A 15 -5.23 -8.87 -1.98
CA LEU A 15 -5.21 -10.33 -2.18
C LEU A 15 -3.80 -10.91 -2.03
N TYR A 16 -2.80 -10.21 -2.55
CA TYR A 16 -1.39 -10.64 -2.50
C TYR A 16 -0.84 -10.76 -1.07
N THR A 17 -1.25 -9.83 -0.20
CA THR A 17 -0.76 -9.72 1.18
C THR A 17 -1.61 -10.48 2.21
N GLU A 18 -2.80 -10.95 1.85
CA GLU A 18 -3.77 -11.58 2.74
C GLU A 18 -3.16 -12.63 3.68
N GLU A 19 -2.40 -13.58 3.14
CA GLU A 19 -1.77 -14.65 3.93
C GLU A 19 -0.75 -14.10 4.94
N ILE A 20 0.05 -13.11 4.54
CA ILE A 20 1.04 -12.47 5.41
C ILE A 20 0.32 -11.78 6.57
N LEU A 21 -0.76 -11.05 6.28
CA LEU A 21 -1.53 -10.35 7.29
C LEU A 21 -2.11 -11.33 8.31
N LYS A 22 -2.75 -12.41 7.83
CA LYS A 22 -3.28 -13.49 8.67
C LYS A 22 -2.23 -14.14 9.57
N GLN A 23 -1.08 -14.52 9.00
CA GLN A 23 0.01 -15.17 9.75
C GLN A 23 0.64 -14.30 10.83
N ASN A 24 0.48 -12.97 10.73
CA ASN A 24 1.06 -12.02 11.68
C ASN A 24 0.00 -11.29 12.51
N ASN A 25 -1.25 -11.75 12.49
CA ASN A 25 -2.38 -11.09 13.17
C ASN A 25 -2.43 -9.58 12.87
N ALA A 26 -2.29 -9.24 11.59
CA ALA A 26 -2.31 -7.87 11.11
C ALA A 26 -3.60 -7.60 10.33
N HIS A 27 -4.06 -6.36 10.43
CA HIS A 27 -5.35 -5.89 9.99
C HIS A 27 -5.15 -4.77 8.97
N LEU A 28 -5.90 -4.81 7.87
CA LEU A 28 -5.90 -3.75 6.86
C LEU A 28 -7.08 -2.81 7.11
N TYR A 29 -6.81 -1.51 7.04
CA TYR A 29 -7.79 -0.44 7.19
C TYR A 29 -7.71 0.48 5.98
N LEU A 30 -8.85 0.95 5.48
CA LEU A 30 -8.90 1.94 4.40
C LEU A 30 -9.39 3.28 4.95
N GLU A 31 -8.70 4.37 4.62
CA GLU A 31 -9.10 5.73 5.01
C GLU A 31 -10.28 6.18 4.15
N LYS A 32 -11.48 6.32 4.73
CA LYS A 32 -12.59 7.07 4.12
C LYS A 32 -12.56 8.51 4.61
N ARG A 33 -12.63 9.45 3.66
CA ARG A 33 -12.85 10.87 3.96
C ARG A 33 -14.29 11.21 3.62
N ASP A 34 -15.06 11.63 4.63
CA ASP A 34 -16.35 12.27 4.41
C ASP A 34 -16.21 13.77 4.69
N SER A 35 -16.56 14.54 3.65
CA SER A 35 -16.80 15.99 3.49
C SER A 35 -16.06 17.06 4.33
N ASP A 36 -15.50 16.82 5.50
CA ASP A 36 -14.57 17.72 6.21
C ASP A 36 -13.91 17.07 7.46
N LYS A 37 -14.10 15.76 7.68
CA LYS A 37 -13.50 15.03 8.79
C LYS A 37 -12.94 13.69 8.30
N ILE A 38 -11.70 13.38 8.68
CA ILE A 38 -11.12 12.05 8.49
C ILE A 38 -11.91 11.09 9.39
N ILE A 39 -12.83 10.34 8.81
CA ILE A 39 -13.77 9.47 9.55
C ILE A 39 -14.03 8.24 8.69
N SER A 40 -13.09 7.31 8.68
CA SER A 40 -13.33 5.95 9.16
C SER A 40 -12.22 5.03 8.66
N ASN A 41 -11.50 4.40 9.58
CA ASN A 41 -10.60 3.30 9.27
C ASN A 41 -11.42 2.02 9.40
N GLN A 42 -12.08 1.62 8.33
CA GLN A 42 -12.89 0.39 8.34
C GLN A 42 -11.96 -0.82 8.19
N LEU A 43 -12.07 -1.77 9.12
CA LEU A 43 -11.43 -3.07 9.00
C LEU A 43 -11.87 -3.70 7.68
N PHE A 44 -10.91 -4.03 6.84
CA PHE A 44 -11.16 -4.64 5.56
C PHE A 44 -11.36 -6.16 5.71
N ILE A 45 -12.57 -6.62 5.37
CA ILE A 45 -12.88 -8.05 5.25
C ILE A 45 -12.90 -8.41 3.75
N LYS A 46 -12.31 -9.54 3.39
CA LYS A 46 -12.11 -10.01 2.00
C LYS A 46 -13.35 -9.91 1.10
N SER A 47 -14.55 -10.09 1.65
CA SER A 47 -15.83 -10.00 0.92
C SER A 47 -16.09 -8.62 0.32
N ASP A 48 -15.46 -7.58 0.87
CA ASP A 48 -15.80 -6.19 0.55
C ASP A 48 -14.85 -5.58 -0.49
N ALA A 49 -13.78 -6.31 -0.87
CA ALA A 49 -12.74 -5.91 -1.82
C ALA A 49 -13.28 -5.22 -3.08
N GLU A 50 -14.19 -5.90 -3.76
CA GLU A 50 -14.64 -5.49 -5.08
C GLU A 50 -15.59 -4.30 -5.05
N SER A 51 -16.38 -4.16 -3.98
CA SER A 51 -17.33 -3.04 -3.82
C SER A 51 -16.62 -1.78 -3.34
N ILE A 52 -15.76 -1.93 -2.34
CA ILE A 52 -14.95 -0.85 -1.80
C ILE A 52 -14.04 -0.31 -2.90
N ILE A 53 -13.21 -1.16 -3.53
CA ILE A 53 -12.15 -0.66 -4.43
C ILE A 53 -12.69 0.00 -5.71
N LYS A 54 -13.89 -0.38 -6.18
CA LYS A 54 -14.56 0.31 -7.29
C LYS A 54 -14.87 1.78 -6.98
N ASP A 55 -15.09 2.13 -5.72
CA ASP A 55 -15.41 3.49 -5.29
C ASP A 55 -14.15 4.32 -4.91
N TYR A 56 -12.99 3.68 -4.72
CA TYR A 56 -11.74 4.37 -4.33
C TYR A 56 -10.94 4.93 -5.51
N HIS A 57 -11.63 5.54 -6.47
CA HIS A 57 -10.98 6.50 -7.36
C HIS A 57 -10.65 7.82 -6.64
N ASN A 58 -10.99 8.01 -5.37
CA ASN A 58 -10.72 9.25 -4.65
C ASN A 58 -9.22 9.60 -4.66
N LYS A 59 -8.89 10.86 -4.94
CA LYS A 59 -7.53 11.43 -4.93
C LYS A 59 -6.78 11.20 -3.62
N ASN A 60 -7.49 10.97 -2.51
CA ASN A 60 -6.89 10.79 -1.19
C ASN A 60 -6.98 9.35 -0.64
N LEU A 61 -6.95 8.31 -1.50
CA LEU A 61 -6.84 6.92 -1.05
C LEU A 61 -5.58 6.72 -0.20
N LYS A 62 -5.79 6.47 1.09
CA LYS A 62 -4.79 5.95 2.00
C LYS A 62 -5.31 4.66 2.64
N PHE A 63 -4.38 3.81 3.03
CA PHE A 63 -4.67 2.62 3.80
C PHE A 63 -3.61 2.38 4.86
N PHE A 64 -3.96 1.57 5.85
CA PHE A 64 -3.09 1.26 6.97
C PHE A 64 -3.08 -0.25 7.21
N ILE A 65 -1.92 -0.79 7.54
CA ILE A 65 -1.79 -2.15 8.07
C ILE A 65 -1.32 -2.01 9.51
N SER A 66 -2.07 -2.58 10.45
CA SER A 66 -1.77 -2.51 11.88
C SER A 66 -1.68 -3.91 12.48
N THR A 67 -0.74 -4.12 13.39
CA THR A 67 -0.69 -5.34 14.23
C THR A 67 -1.47 -5.19 15.54
N ILE A 68 -2.07 -4.02 15.78
CA ILE A 68 -3.09 -3.82 16.80
C ILE A 68 -4.44 -3.66 16.12
N GLU A 69 -5.43 -4.37 16.63
CA GLU A 69 -6.81 -4.18 16.22
C GLU A 69 -7.36 -2.91 16.88
N THR A 70 -8.11 -2.12 16.12
CA THR A 70 -8.89 -1.01 16.65
C THR A 70 -10.35 -1.22 16.28
N GLU A 71 -11.21 -1.11 17.29
CA GLU A 71 -12.67 -1.07 17.11
C GLU A 71 -13.15 0.37 16.86
N ASN A 72 -12.27 1.36 17.00
CA ASN A 72 -12.60 2.76 16.80
C ASN A 72 -12.71 3.05 15.30
N ILE A 73 -13.92 3.40 14.89
CA ILE A 73 -14.20 3.90 13.55
C ILE A 73 -13.26 5.08 13.23
N ILE A 74 -12.98 5.94 14.22
CA ILE A 74 -12.08 7.10 14.09
C ILE A 74 -10.75 6.81 14.80
N GLN A 75 -9.94 5.90 14.26
CA GLN A 75 -8.58 5.69 14.76
C GLN A 75 -7.62 6.69 14.12
N ASP A 76 -6.86 7.43 14.93
CA ASP A 76 -5.67 8.13 14.46
C ASP A 76 -4.47 7.16 14.51
N PHE A 77 -3.97 6.75 13.34
CA PHE A 77 -2.81 5.87 13.22
C PHE A 77 -1.47 6.61 13.34
N TYR A 78 -1.49 7.94 13.39
CA TYR A 78 -0.30 8.77 13.56
C TYR A 78 -0.01 9.11 15.03
N ASP A 79 -0.95 8.82 15.93
CA ASP A 79 -0.76 9.00 17.37
C ASP A 79 0.42 8.15 17.89
N ASP A 80 1.16 8.68 18.86
CA ASP A 80 2.43 8.11 19.33
C ASP A 80 2.26 6.69 19.89
N ASP A 81 1.13 6.42 20.55
CA ASP A 81 0.82 5.11 21.12
C ASP A 81 0.54 4.05 20.05
N THR A 82 0.04 4.48 18.89
CA THR A 82 -0.44 3.59 17.81
C THR A 82 0.57 3.47 16.67
N CYS A 83 1.25 4.56 16.29
CA CYS A 83 2.05 4.64 15.07
C CYS A 83 3.23 3.65 15.03
N GLN A 84 3.67 3.15 16.19
CA GLN A 84 4.70 2.12 16.30
C GLN A 84 4.26 0.76 15.75
N PHE A 85 2.95 0.51 15.61
CA PHE A 85 2.38 -0.75 15.13
C PHE A 85 1.84 -0.67 13.70
N VAL A 86 2.14 0.41 12.96
CA VAL A 86 1.45 0.73 11.70
C VAL A 86 2.39 0.86 10.49
N ILE A 87 1.94 0.31 9.37
CA ILE A 87 2.42 0.62 8.01
C ILE A 87 1.35 1.48 7.33
N GLU A 88 1.74 2.62 6.77
CA GLU A 88 0.91 3.40 5.87
C GLU A 88 1.13 2.94 4.43
N GLY A 89 0.05 2.90 3.67
CA GLY A 89 0.03 2.73 2.23
C GLY A 89 -0.72 3.86 1.52
N ASP A 90 -0.19 4.30 0.39
CA ASP A 90 -0.80 5.32 -0.49
C ASP A 90 -0.67 4.87 -1.95
N GLY A 91 -1.73 5.04 -2.74
CA GLY A 91 -1.78 4.72 -4.16
C GLY A 91 -2.38 3.36 -4.49
N GLY A 92 -2.03 2.82 -5.67
CA GLY A 92 -2.60 1.57 -6.19
C GLY A 92 -3.91 1.73 -6.97
N ARG A 93 -4.25 2.97 -7.32
CA ARG A 93 -5.41 3.28 -8.17
C ARG A 93 -5.15 2.85 -9.61
N VAL A 94 -6.23 2.48 -10.30
CA VAL A 94 -6.20 2.14 -11.73
C VAL A 94 -7.21 3.04 -12.43
N ILE A 95 -6.77 3.82 -13.40
CA ILE A 95 -7.64 4.65 -14.26
C ILE A 95 -7.24 4.37 -15.71
N ASP A 96 -8.22 4.00 -16.52
CA ASP A 96 -8.03 3.63 -17.92
C ASP A 96 -6.90 2.60 -18.11
N ASN A 97 -5.79 3.02 -18.72
CA ASN A 97 -4.63 2.19 -18.96
C ASN A 97 -3.47 2.44 -17.99
N THR A 98 -3.70 3.20 -16.92
CA THR A 98 -2.67 3.62 -15.96
C THR A 98 -2.84 2.91 -14.63
N VAL A 99 -1.74 2.38 -14.10
CA VAL A 99 -1.64 1.82 -12.74
C VAL A 99 -0.74 2.73 -11.92
N GLU A 100 -1.28 3.23 -10.82
CA GLU A 100 -0.53 4.00 -9.84
C GLU A 100 0.28 3.08 -8.94
N ARG A 101 1.49 3.52 -8.59
CA ARG A 101 2.33 2.90 -7.57
C ARG A 101 1.68 2.98 -6.19
N ILE A 102 1.72 1.87 -5.46
CA ILE A 102 1.54 1.84 -4.01
C ILE A 102 2.88 2.18 -3.33
N SER A 103 2.90 3.20 -2.47
CA SER A 103 4.01 3.48 -1.56
C SER A 103 3.68 3.00 -0.16
N LEU A 104 4.50 2.11 0.39
CA LEU A 104 4.38 1.61 1.75
C LEU A 104 5.50 2.18 2.63
N ARG A 105 5.15 2.63 3.85
CA ARG A 105 6.12 3.09 4.84
C ARG A 105 5.74 2.67 6.26
N LEU A 106 6.74 2.38 7.08
CA LEU A 106 6.57 2.36 8.53
C LEU A 106 6.48 3.82 9.02
N ILE A 107 5.41 4.15 9.76
CA ILE A 107 5.14 5.53 10.19
C ILE A 107 6.06 5.94 11.34
N SER A 108 6.21 5.07 12.35
CA SER A 108 7.10 5.34 13.48
C SER A 108 8.58 5.25 13.08
N LYS A 109 9.42 6.08 13.72
CA LYS A 109 10.89 5.97 13.67
C LYS A 109 11.41 4.78 14.47
N SER A 110 10.64 4.31 15.46
CA SER A 110 10.93 3.18 16.33
C SER A 110 9.78 2.15 16.22
N PRO A 111 9.60 1.51 15.05
CA PRO A 111 8.51 0.59 14.84
C PRO A 111 8.67 -0.65 15.72
N ASP A 112 7.56 -1.15 16.23
CA ASP A 112 7.52 -2.40 16.96
C ASP A 112 7.97 -3.58 16.08
N LYS A 113 8.51 -4.62 16.73
CA LYS A 113 9.01 -5.82 16.04
C LYS A 113 7.91 -6.53 15.25
N SER A 114 6.67 -6.53 15.72
CA SER A 114 5.54 -7.18 15.06
C SER A 114 5.25 -6.56 13.70
N ILE A 115 5.08 -5.24 13.63
CA ILE A 115 4.79 -4.56 12.36
C ILE A 115 6.00 -4.56 11.44
N LYS A 116 7.22 -4.47 11.99
CA LYS A 116 8.45 -4.61 11.19
C LYS A 116 8.52 -5.97 10.50
N LYS A 117 8.13 -7.05 11.20
CA LYS A 117 8.05 -8.39 10.63
C LYS A 117 7.05 -8.46 9.48
N VAL A 118 5.89 -7.82 9.59
CA VAL A 118 4.90 -7.72 8.49
C VAL A 118 5.52 -7.02 7.28
N PHE A 119 6.12 -5.85 7.49
CA PHE A 119 6.75 -5.06 6.43
C PHE A 119 7.85 -5.84 5.70
N ASP A 120 8.74 -6.49 6.45
CA ASP A 120 9.81 -7.32 5.90
C ASP A 120 9.27 -8.57 5.19
N SER A 121 8.17 -9.15 5.68
CA SER A 121 7.53 -10.31 5.03
C SER A 121 6.93 -9.94 3.67
N ILE A 122 6.25 -8.79 3.57
CA ILE A 122 5.74 -8.26 2.29
C ILE A 122 6.92 -8.05 1.33
N LYS A 123 7.98 -7.37 1.78
CA LYS A 123 9.18 -7.14 0.98
C LYS A 123 9.82 -8.43 0.49
N ASN A 124 9.96 -9.41 1.37
CA ASN A 124 10.62 -10.67 1.04
C ASN A 124 9.77 -11.52 0.08
N LYS A 125 8.44 -11.49 0.20
CA LYS A 125 7.55 -12.14 -0.76
C LYS A 125 7.71 -11.51 -2.14
N LEU A 126 7.65 -10.18 -2.25
CA LEU A 126 7.86 -9.44 -3.51
C LEU A 126 9.21 -9.74 -4.17
N LYS A 127 10.28 -9.91 -3.38
CA LYS A 127 11.62 -10.23 -3.89
C LYS A 127 11.76 -11.65 -4.43
N LYS A 128 11.03 -12.60 -3.87
CA LYS A 128 11.15 -14.04 -4.19
C LYS A 128 10.13 -14.50 -5.23
N ASP A 129 9.12 -13.68 -5.49
CA ASP A 129 8.03 -14.00 -6.40
C ASP A 129 8.43 -13.67 -7.85
N ASP A 130 8.54 -14.70 -8.67
CA ASP A 130 8.94 -14.58 -10.08
C ASP A 130 7.94 -13.79 -10.93
N SER A 131 6.70 -13.59 -10.46
CA SER A 131 5.71 -12.74 -11.15
C SER A 131 6.01 -11.24 -10.99
N PHE A 132 6.90 -10.87 -10.06
CA PHE A 132 7.35 -9.50 -9.85
C PHE A 132 8.76 -9.26 -10.40
N GLY A 133 8.96 -8.07 -10.96
CA GLY A 133 10.29 -7.53 -11.19
C GLY A 133 10.68 -6.57 -10.07
N MET A 134 11.97 -6.25 -10.00
CA MET A 134 12.54 -5.35 -9.00
C MET A 134 13.48 -4.36 -9.68
N GLY A 135 13.39 -3.09 -9.27
CA GLY A 135 14.09 -1.99 -9.93
C GLY A 135 13.19 -1.22 -10.89
N VAL A 136 13.55 0.02 -11.14
CA VAL A 136 13.00 0.86 -12.21
C VAL A 136 14.18 1.60 -12.83
N LYS A 137 14.03 2.06 -14.06
CA LYS A 137 15.07 2.79 -14.79
C LYS A 137 15.46 4.06 -14.01
N GLY A 138 16.77 4.26 -13.86
CA GLY A 138 17.36 5.26 -12.98
C GLY A 138 18.31 4.60 -11.99
N ASN A 139 19.42 5.26 -11.67
CA ASN A 139 20.52 4.67 -10.89
C ASN A 139 20.48 5.03 -9.39
N SER A 140 19.36 5.56 -8.88
CA SER A 140 19.18 5.85 -7.46
C SER A 140 19.01 4.58 -6.60
N SER A 141 19.58 4.61 -5.39
CA SER A 141 19.40 3.58 -4.36
C SER A 141 17.93 3.36 -3.97
N ILE A 142 17.08 4.37 -4.16
CA ILE A 142 15.63 4.32 -3.92
C ILE A 142 14.93 3.32 -4.85
N HIS A 143 15.46 3.11 -6.06
CA HIS A 143 14.89 2.16 -7.03
C HIS A 143 15.07 0.69 -6.63
N LYS A 144 15.97 0.38 -5.67
CA LYS A 144 16.17 -1.00 -5.19
C LYS A 144 15.00 -1.57 -4.38
N ASN A 145 14.08 -0.72 -3.93
CA ASN A 145 12.85 -1.13 -3.25
C ASN A 145 11.60 -0.82 -4.09
N TYR A 146 11.77 -0.73 -5.42
CA TYR A 146 10.67 -0.69 -6.35
C TYR A 146 10.39 -2.08 -6.88
N PHE A 147 9.12 -2.46 -6.88
CA PHE A 147 8.60 -3.71 -7.40
C PHE A 147 7.47 -3.42 -8.38
N TYR A 148 7.21 -4.35 -9.28
CA TYR A 148 6.15 -4.23 -10.27
C TYR A 148 5.71 -5.60 -10.74
N GLN A 149 4.43 -5.78 -11.03
CA GLN A 149 3.98 -7.01 -11.67
C GLN A 149 4.53 -7.09 -13.10
N LYS A 150 5.18 -8.19 -13.49
CA LYS A 150 5.71 -8.31 -14.87
C LYS A 150 4.60 -8.26 -15.92
N LYS A 151 3.41 -8.78 -15.60
CA LYS A 151 2.25 -8.81 -16.52
C LYS A 151 1.77 -7.41 -16.97
N ILE A 152 2.02 -6.36 -16.20
CA ILE A 152 1.57 -4.99 -16.54
C ILE A 152 2.59 -4.21 -17.36
N VAL A 153 3.84 -4.67 -17.42
CA VAL A 153 4.90 -4.00 -18.19
C VAL A 153 4.62 -4.09 -19.67
N GLY A 154 4.70 -2.96 -20.38
CA GLY A 154 4.38 -2.85 -21.81
C GLY A 154 2.88 -2.85 -22.13
N ASN A 155 2.03 -3.25 -21.17
CA ASN A 155 0.57 -3.29 -21.33
C ASN A 155 -0.12 -2.09 -20.67
N LYS A 156 0.48 -1.51 -19.63
CA LYS A 156 -0.06 -0.41 -18.84
C LYS A 156 0.95 0.74 -18.72
N ILE A 157 0.44 1.95 -18.54
CA ILE A 157 1.21 3.12 -18.11
C ILE A 157 1.43 2.99 -16.60
N LEU A 158 2.67 3.13 -16.14
CA LEU A 158 3.01 3.03 -14.73
C LEU A 158 3.25 4.44 -14.20
N ALA A 159 2.44 4.89 -13.24
CA ALA A 159 2.49 6.25 -12.72
C ALA A 159 2.91 6.28 -11.25
N THR A 160 3.66 7.32 -10.86
CA THR A 160 4.00 7.54 -9.45
C THR A 160 2.82 8.05 -8.63
N ASP A 161 2.04 8.95 -9.24
CA ASP A 161 0.81 9.57 -8.71
C ASP A 161 -0.04 9.96 -9.93
N ILE A 162 -1.27 9.44 -10.01
CA ILE A 162 -2.15 9.65 -11.17
C ILE A 162 -2.86 11.01 -11.15
N TYR A 163 -2.89 11.70 -10.01
CA TYR A 163 -3.50 13.01 -9.83
C TYR A 163 -2.50 14.16 -9.87
N ASN A 164 -1.23 13.85 -10.12
CA ASN A 164 -0.16 14.80 -10.29
C ASN A 164 0.45 14.65 -11.69
N GLU A 165 -0.03 15.48 -12.63
CA GLU A 165 0.46 15.49 -14.01
C GLU A 165 1.96 15.80 -14.14
N LYS A 166 2.57 16.40 -13.11
CA LYS A 166 4.02 16.67 -13.08
C LYS A 166 4.83 15.49 -12.54
N ALA A 167 4.19 14.47 -11.98
CA ALA A 167 4.87 13.30 -11.46
C ALA A 167 5.42 12.47 -12.63
N SER A 168 6.68 12.06 -12.50
CA SER A 168 7.32 11.21 -13.50
C SER A 168 6.60 9.86 -13.61
N LEU A 169 6.46 9.39 -14.85
CA LEU A 169 6.12 8.01 -15.14
C LEU A 169 7.24 7.08 -14.67
N ILE A 170 6.87 5.85 -14.36
CA ILE A 170 7.78 4.81 -13.95
C ILE A 170 8.20 4.04 -15.20
N GLU A 171 9.48 4.16 -15.54
CA GLU A 171 10.11 3.39 -16.60
C GLU A 171 10.79 2.15 -16.00
N ILE A 172 10.69 1.01 -16.68
CA ILE A 172 11.23 -0.27 -16.24
C ILE A 172 12.35 -0.70 -17.17
#